data_AF-A0A2S1Q5X0-F1
#
_entry.id   AF-A0A2S1Q5X0-F1
#
_cell.length_a   1.000
_cell.length_b   1.000
_cell.length_c   1.000
_cell.angle_alpha   90.00
_cell.angle_beta   90.00
_cell.angle_gamma   90.00
#
_symmetry.space_group_name_H-M   'P 1'
#
loop_
_entity.id
_entity.type
_entity.pdbx_description
1 polymer ?
#
loop_
_entity_poly.entity_id
_entity_poly.type
_entity_poly.pdbx_seq_one_letter_code
_entity_poly.pdbx_strand_id
1 'polypeptide(L)'
;MNLIRRVSAIYKEQELPEYRGNPLIEALPEALTEDEVLLEMSYFPEIDEKIRWTAPANVREQYVERIKKFRCPQTNLIQAYKMILRALRESYAARNPLKSGTIQYLHYYGNERPDIEPESGYFKSQAETITIVGMSGSGKTTMIEQVMDHFPQIIEHSSYKGVFPGFSKQIVWVKINCPYNSSVRDICEEILQKLDDAIGIERTTPEIRNGALARQIAQRIKSSFLGILVIDEMQRLKFSRTGGESKLIDFLHEIVDSMGVSMVFCGNHPFDETLTKKMRIARRAESGGYMKIKNVRYDSQDWQSFIHYLWPLQWTNVETPLNDELNEKLFILSKGNIGLAQMIYRGAQLKVIGSGNEIITGAVLSASVPVLVSHTEEYKDTPLPGAATEDEEAKWLSASNEGDASAKIMAEKS
;
A
#
# COMPACT_ATOMS: atom_id res chain seq x y z
N MET A 1 15.66 -9.08 -2.12
CA MET A 1 15.69 -9.07 -0.65
C MET A 1 15.63 -7.62 -0.23
N ASN A 2 14.46 -7.12 0.20
CA ASN A 2 14.44 -5.85 0.91
C ASN A 2 15.18 -6.09 2.22
N LEU A 3 16.30 -5.41 2.45
CA LEU A 3 16.99 -5.48 3.74
C LEU A 3 16.02 -4.98 4.81
N ILE A 4 15.88 -5.73 5.90
CA ILE A 4 15.09 -5.31 7.06
C ILE A 4 15.73 -4.03 7.61
N ARG A 5 15.04 -2.89 7.48
CA ARG A 5 15.51 -1.60 8.00
C ARG A 5 15.21 -1.51 9.49
N ARG A 6 16.26 -1.66 10.31
CA ARG A 6 16.22 -1.49 11.78
C ARG A 6 16.87 -0.17 12.15
N VAL A 7 16.22 0.58 13.05
CA VAL A 7 16.74 1.85 13.56
C VAL A 7 16.59 1.89 15.09
N SER A 8 17.48 2.61 15.77
CA SER A 8 17.29 2.91 17.20
C SER A 8 16.22 3.98 17.38
N ALA A 9 15.42 3.86 18.43
CA ALA A 9 14.36 4.81 18.75
C ALA A 9 14.94 6.22 19.03
N ILE A 10 14.39 7.22 18.37
CA ILE A 10 14.61 8.63 18.67
C ILE A 10 13.25 9.21 19.04
N TYR A 11 13.06 9.52 20.31
CA TYR A 11 11.77 9.96 20.83
C TYR A 11 11.60 11.46 20.66
N LYS A 12 10.48 11.85 20.03
CA LYS A 12 10.09 13.23 19.82
C LYS A 12 8.73 13.48 20.44
N GLU A 13 8.60 14.58 21.17
CA GLU A 13 7.33 14.97 21.78
C GLU A 13 6.26 15.19 20.70
N GLN A 14 5.04 14.73 20.97
CA GLN A 14 3.93 14.81 20.02
C GLN A 14 3.04 16.01 20.31
N GLU A 15 2.52 16.64 19.25
CA GLU A 15 1.60 17.76 19.38
C GLU A 15 0.28 17.34 20.01
N LEU A 16 -0.28 16.21 19.58
CA LEU A 16 -1.57 15.70 20.06
C LEU A 16 -1.46 15.07 21.46
N PRO A 17 -2.28 15.50 22.44
CA PRO A 17 -2.24 14.98 23.81
C PRO A 17 -2.36 13.47 23.91
N GLU A 18 -3.21 12.85 23.09
CA GLU A 18 -3.43 11.40 23.04
C GLU A 18 -2.19 10.59 22.63
N TYR A 19 -1.24 11.21 21.92
CA TYR A 19 -0.01 10.57 21.46
C TYR A 19 1.19 10.82 22.39
N ARG A 20 1.09 11.81 23.29
CA ARG A 20 2.15 12.13 24.25
C ARG A 20 2.34 11.02 25.27
N GLY A 21 3.59 10.77 25.65
CA GLY A 21 3.95 9.75 26.62
C GLY A 21 3.82 8.32 26.08
N ASN A 22 3.65 8.14 24.77
CA ASN A 22 3.61 6.83 24.13
C ASN A 22 4.91 6.57 23.36
N PRO A 23 5.83 5.72 23.89
CA PRO A 23 7.12 5.48 23.24
C PRO A 23 6.97 4.88 21.83
N LEU A 24 5.87 4.20 21.52
CA LEU A 24 5.63 3.62 20.19
C LEU A 24 5.30 4.68 19.13
N ILE A 25 4.69 5.80 19.53
CA ILE A 25 4.35 6.90 18.61
C ILE A 25 5.50 7.91 18.56
N GLU A 26 6.05 8.27 19.72
CA GLU A 26 7.14 9.25 19.82
C GLU A 26 8.40 8.82 19.08
N ALA A 27 8.60 7.52 18.85
CA ALA A 27 9.73 7.00 18.09
C ALA A 27 9.51 6.91 16.57
N LEU A 28 8.28 7.16 16.08
CA LEU A 28 8.00 7.17 14.65
C LEU A 28 8.67 8.38 13.96
N PRO A 29 8.97 8.27 12.65
CA PRO A 29 9.34 9.44 11.85
C PRO A 29 8.32 10.57 11.95
N GLU A 30 8.78 11.80 11.79
CA GLU A 30 7.89 12.96 11.71
C GLU A 30 6.96 12.85 10.51
N ALA A 31 5.77 13.42 10.66
CA ALA A 31 4.84 13.52 9.55
C ALA A 31 5.42 14.46 8.50
N LEU A 32 5.48 13.98 7.26
CA LEU A 32 5.85 14.79 6.10
C LEU A 32 4.68 15.68 5.69
N THR A 33 5.00 16.88 5.23
CA THR A 33 4.10 17.72 4.44
C THR A 33 3.83 17.09 3.07
N GLU A 34 2.81 17.56 2.36
CA GLU A 34 2.48 17.02 1.02
C GLU A 34 3.66 17.14 0.05
N ASP A 35 4.35 18.28 0.06
CA ASP A 35 5.52 18.52 -0.81
C ASP A 35 6.68 17.59 -0.45
N GLU A 36 6.92 17.34 0.83
CA GLU A 36 7.95 16.40 1.28
C GLU A 36 7.61 14.95 0.91
N VAL A 37 6.34 14.55 0.96
CA VAL A 37 5.90 13.22 0.48
C VAL A 37 6.23 13.06 -1.00
N LEU A 38 5.90 14.06 -1.81
CA LEU A 38 6.21 14.06 -3.23
C LEU A 38 7.73 13.98 -3.45
N LEU A 39 8.52 14.78 -2.74
CA LEU A 39 9.97 14.79 -2.91
C LEU A 39 10.61 13.46 -2.48
N GLU A 40 10.34 13.01 -1.25
CA GLU A 40 11.00 11.84 -0.64
C GLU A 40 10.63 10.53 -1.34
N MET A 41 9.40 10.40 -1.82
CA MET A 41 8.92 9.17 -2.47
C MET A 41 9.10 9.20 -4.00
N SER A 42 9.65 10.28 -4.56
CA SER A 42 10.02 10.36 -5.96
C SER A 42 11.38 9.73 -6.23
N TYR A 43 11.58 9.30 -7.47
CA TYR A 43 12.90 8.90 -7.94
C TYR A 43 13.03 9.24 -9.42
N PHE A 44 13.88 10.22 -9.71
CA PHE A 44 14.23 10.66 -11.04
C PHE A 44 15.66 10.19 -11.33
N PRO A 45 15.87 9.18 -12.20
CA PRO A 45 17.21 8.77 -12.57
C PRO A 45 18.00 9.95 -13.15
N GLU A 46 19.21 10.18 -12.66
CA GLU A 46 20.10 11.21 -13.21
C GLU A 46 20.28 11.03 -14.72
N ILE A 47 20.07 12.10 -15.46
CA ILE A 47 20.20 12.14 -16.91
C ILE A 47 21.68 12.36 -17.23
N ASP A 48 22.40 11.28 -17.51
CA ASP A 48 23.71 11.39 -18.16
C ASP A 48 23.49 11.47 -19.67
N GLU A 49 23.23 12.69 -20.16
CA GLU A 49 22.95 12.91 -21.58
C GLU A 49 24.12 12.50 -22.47
N LYS A 50 25.37 12.64 -21.98
CA LYS A 50 26.58 12.36 -22.78
C LYS A 50 26.63 10.91 -23.24
N ILE A 51 26.14 9.99 -22.40
CA ILE A 51 26.04 8.55 -22.69
C ILE A 51 25.32 8.28 -24.02
N ARG A 52 24.36 9.13 -24.40
CA ARG A 52 23.66 9.06 -25.67
C ARG A 52 24.60 9.00 -26.88
N TRP A 53 25.65 9.81 -26.86
CA TRP A 53 26.59 9.98 -27.97
C TRP A 53 27.92 9.26 -27.75
N THR A 54 28.32 9.03 -26.49
CA THR A 54 29.64 8.48 -26.16
C THR A 54 29.63 6.97 -25.93
N ALA A 55 28.49 6.39 -25.54
CA ALA A 55 28.43 4.98 -25.16
C ALA A 55 27.96 4.07 -26.31
N PRO A 56 28.49 2.84 -26.39
CA PRO A 56 28.00 1.84 -27.35
C PRO A 56 26.58 1.39 -27.01
N ALA A 57 25.87 0.83 -28.01
CA ALA A 57 24.46 0.45 -27.92
C ALA A 57 24.15 -0.44 -26.69
N ASN A 58 24.97 -1.46 -26.44
CA ASN A 58 24.81 -2.39 -25.31
C ASN A 58 24.90 -1.72 -23.92
N VAL A 59 25.59 -0.58 -23.81
CA VAL A 59 25.62 0.21 -22.57
C VAL A 59 24.38 1.08 -22.49
N ARG A 60 23.97 1.71 -23.60
CA ARG A 60 22.76 2.54 -23.65
C ARG A 60 21.50 1.73 -23.33
N GLU A 61 21.41 0.49 -23.79
CA GLU A 61 20.35 -0.46 -23.41
C GLU A 61 20.23 -0.65 -21.90
N GLN A 62 21.35 -0.77 -21.18
CA GLN A 62 21.37 -0.87 -19.72
C GLN A 62 20.95 0.44 -19.03
N TYR A 63 21.19 1.59 -19.67
CA TYR A 63 20.67 2.87 -19.18
C TYR A 63 19.16 2.95 -19.31
N VAL A 64 18.56 2.43 -20.40
CA VAL A 64 17.10 2.40 -20.55
C VAL A 64 16.42 1.64 -19.40
N GLU A 65 17.06 0.61 -18.86
CA GLU A 65 16.56 -0.14 -17.71
C GLU A 65 16.38 0.71 -16.44
N ARG A 66 17.07 1.86 -16.33
CA ARG A 66 16.88 2.82 -15.23
C ARG A 66 15.46 3.39 -15.18
N ILE A 67 14.74 3.43 -16.30
CA ILE A 67 13.32 3.82 -16.35
C ILE A 67 12.46 2.92 -15.44
N LYS A 68 12.84 1.66 -15.21
CA LYS A 68 12.09 0.78 -14.28
C LYS A 68 12.09 1.31 -12.85
N LYS A 69 13.10 2.10 -12.47
CA LYS A 69 13.21 2.73 -11.16
C LYS A 69 12.55 4.11 -11.12
N PHE A 70 12.26 4.73 -12.26
CA PHE A 70 11.62 6.04 -12.32
C PHE A 70 10.27 6.03 -11.59
N ARG A 71 10.11 6.95 -10.65
CA ARG A 71 8.91 7.15 -9.85
C ARG A 71 8.55 8.63 -9.89
N CYS A 72 7.46 8.94 -10.58
CA CYS A 72 6.78 10.22 -10.47
C CYS A 72 5.60 10.03 -9.52
N PRO A 73 5.64 10.61 -8.32
CA PRO A 73 4.51 10.62 -7.41
C PRO A 73 3.25 11.16 -8.09
N GLN A 74 2.10 10.62 -7.70
CA GLN A 74 0.79 11.04 -8.17
C GLN A 74 -0.05 11.47 -6.97
N THR A 75 -1.15 12.16 -7.22
CA THR A 75 -2.06 12.65 -6.16
C THR A 75 -2.54 11.51 -5.23
N ASN A 76 -2.73 10.30 -5.76
CA ASN A 76 -3.11 9.12 -4.98
C ASN A 76 -2.07 8.72 -3.91
N LEU A 77 -0.78 8.99 -4.11
CA LEU A 77 0.29 8.64 -3.19
C LEU A 77 0.18 9.47 -1.90
N ILE A 78 -0.12 10.77 -2.02
CA ILE A 78 -0.33 11.66 -0.87
C ILE A 78 -1.51 11.15 -0.03
N GLN A 79 -2.61 10.79 -0.69
CA GLN A 79 -3.79 10.26 -0.01
C GLN A 79 -3.46 8.95 0.72
N ALA A 80 -2.71 8.05 0.08
CA ALA A 80 -2.32 6.77 0.66
C ALA A 80 -1.40 6.96 1.88
N TYR A 81 -0.41 7.87 1.77
CA TYR A 81 0.46 8.25 2.87
C TYR A 81 -0.33 8.74 4.09
N LYS A 82 -1.26 9.68 3.89
CA LYS A 82 -2.07 10.24 4.98
C LYS A 82 -2.93 9.18 5.67
N MET A 83 -3.59 8.31 4.89
CA MET A 83 -4.40 7.22 5.44
C MET A 83 -3.55 6.28 6.27
N ILE A 84 -2.42 5.83 5.73
CA ILE A 84 -1.50 4.90 6.39
C ILE A 84 -0.90 5.51 7.65
N LEU A 85 -0.43 6.76 7.61
CA LEU A 85 0.16 7.46 8.75
C LEU A 85 -0.86 7.58 9.90
N ARG A 86 -2.11 7.96 9.58
CA ARG A 86 -3.19 8.01 10.58
C ARG A 86 -3.44 6.63 11.18
N ALA A 87 -3.67 5.63 10.34
CA ALA A 87 -3.96 4.27 10.79
C ALA A 87 -2.82 3.69 11.65
N LEU A 88 -1.56 4.03 11.35
CA LEU A 88 -0.40 3.62 12.15
C LEU A 88 -0.44 4.25 13.54
N ARG A 89 -0.68 5.56 13.62
CA ARG A 89 -0.75 6.29 14.90
C ARG A 89 -1.93 5.83 15.75
N GLU A 90 -3.11 5.67 15.16
CA GLU A 90 -4.30 5.15 15.86
C GLU A 90 -4.09 3.72 16.37
N SER A 91 -3.42 2.88 15.59
CA SER A 91 -3.07 1.54 16.04
C SER A 91 -2.20 1.54 17.31
N TYR A 92 -1.28 2.49 17.44
CA TYR A 92 -0.43 2.61 18.62
C TYR A 92 -1.05 3.40 19.77
N ALA A 93 -1.96 4.33 19.50
CA ALA A 93 -2.58 5.18 20.52
C ALA A 93 -3.29 4.35 21.59
N ALA A 94 -3.97 3.28 21.16
CA ALA A 94 -4.61 2.31 22.04
C ALA A 94 -3.64 1.38 22.81
N ARG A 95 -2.34 1.36 22.47
CA ARG A 95 -1.35 0.36 22.92
C ARG A 95 -0.12 1.00 23.56
N ASN A 96 -0.30 1.94 24.50
CA ASN A 96 0.83 2.55 25.21
C ASN A 96 1.46 1.55 26.23
N PRO A 97 2.71 1.10 26.04
CA PRO A 97 3.35 0.09 26.90
C PRO A 97 3.50 0.49 28.36
N LEU A 98 3.38 1.79 28.67
CA LEU A 98 3.48 2.33 30.04
C LEU A 98 2.12 2.34 30.77
N LYS A 99 1.02 1.99 30.10
CA LYS A 99 -0.32 1.95 30.69
C LYS A 99 -0.72 0.53 31.12
N SER A 100 -1.38 0.43 32.28
CA SER A 100 -1.83 -0.85 32.85
C SER A 100 -2.76 -1.64 31.92
N GLY A 101 -3.60 -0.95 31.15
CA GLY A 101 -4.50 -1.56 30.16
C GLY A 101 -3.76 -2.22 29.00
N THR A 102 -2.59 -1.70 28.62
CA THR A 102 -1.74 -2.34 27.62
C THR A 102 -1.04 -3.57 28.18
N ILE A 103 -0.59 -3.54 29.44
CA ILE A 103 -0.07 -4.72 30.13
C ILE A 103 -1.14 -5.83 30.17
N GLN A 104 -2.39 -5.48 30.51
CA GLN A 104 -3.53 -6.40 30.42
C GLN A 104 -3.71 -6.95 28.99
N TYR A 105 -3.71 -6.08 27.97
CA TYR A 105 -3.80 -6.50 26.58
C TYR A 105 -2.71 -7.51 26.16
N LEU A 106 -1.47 -7.38 26.66
CA LEU A 106 -0.37 -8.29 26.35
C LEU A 106 -0.57 -9.68 26.96
N HIS A 107 -1.20 -9.78 28.13
CA HIS A 107 -1.35 -11.05 28.85
C HIS A 107 -2.60 -11.85 28.47
N TYR A 108 -3.67 -11.18 28.05
CA TYR A 108 -4.96 -11.83 27.79
C TYR A 108 -5.28 -11.91 26.30
N TYR A 109 -6.04 -12.94 25.90
CA TYR A 109 -6.41 -13.17 24.50
C TYR A 109 -7.93 -13.19 24.30
N GLY A 110 -8.39 -12.58 23.20
CA GLY A 110 -9.81 -12.44 22.91
C GLY A 110 -10.56 -11.68 24.01
N ASN A 111 -11.64 -12.28 24.52
CA ASN A 111 -12.49 -11.68 25.55
C ASN A 111 -12.03 -11.96 26.99
N GLU A 112 -10.88 -12.62 27.17
CA GLU A 112 -10.31 -12.86 28.49
C GLU A 112 -9.89 -11.51 29.11
N ARG A 113 -10.25 -11.27 30.38
CA ARG A 113 -9.88 -10.05 31.12
C ARG A 113 -9.78 -10.35 32.61
N PRO A 114 -8.94 -9.61 33.36
CA PRO A 114 -8.89 -9.73 34.81
C PRO A 114 -10.22 -9.29 35.44
N ASP A 115 -10.52 -9.79 36.64
CA ASP A 115 -11.71 -9.39 37.41
C ASP A 115 -11.62 -7.92 37.86
N ILE A 116 -10.40 -7.43 38.09
CA ILE A 116 -10.11 -6.06 38.48
C ILE A 116 -9.75 -5.26 37.22
N GLU A 117 -10.50 -4.19 36.96
CA GLU A 117 -10.24 -3.30 35.84
C GLU A 117 -8.89 -2.57 36.02
N PRO A 118 -8.03 -2.50 34.99
CA PRO A 118 -6.81 -1.72 35.04
C PRO A 118 -7.09 -0.23 35.27
N GLU A 119 -6.16 0.49 35.91
CA GLU A 119 -6.32 1.93 36.18
C GLU A 119 -6.57 2.75 34.89
N SER A 120 -5.86 2.44 33.80
CA SER A 120 -6.08 3.08 32.50
C SER A 120 -7.31 2.55 31.72
N GLY A 121 -8.16 1.75 32.35
CA GLY A 121 -9.28 1.04 31.73
C GLY A 121 -8.87 -0.18 30.92
N TYR A 122 -9.87 -0.99 30.53
CA TYR A 122 -9.68 -2.09 29.59
C TYR A 122 -9.22 -1.59 28.22
N PHE A 123 -8.37 -2.39 27.57
CA PHE A 123 -7.97 -2.15 26.19
C PHE A 123 -9.18 -2.00 25.25
N LYS A 124 -9.17 -0.94 24.44
CA LYS A 124 -10.13 -0.68 23.38
C LYS A 124 -9.35 -0.36 22.12
N SER A 125 -9.53 -1.18 21.09
CA SER A 125 -8.85 -0.96 19.82
C SER A 125 -9.32 0.34 19.17
N GLN A 126 -8.37 1.10 18.63
CA GLN A 126 -8.58 2.23 17.72
C GLN A 126 -8.05 1.91 16.31
N ALA A 127 -7.71 0.64 16.05
CA ALA A 127 -7.15 0.24 14.78
C ALA A 127 -8.14 0.46 13.63
N GLU A 128 -7.59 0.89 12.50
CA GLU A 128 -8.34 1.22 11.30
C GLU A 128 -8.02 0.21 10.18
N THR A 129 -8.97 0.02 9.27
CA THR A 129 -8.72 -0.74 8.04
C THR A 129 -8.82 0.18 6.83
N ILE A 130 -7.84 0.06 5.95
CA ILE A 130 -7.75 0.79 4.69
C ILE A 130 -7.94 -0.20 3.56
N THR A 131 -8.75 0.17 2.56
CA THR A 131 -8.93 -0.63 1.34
C THR A 131 -8.45 0.16 0.13
N ILE A 132 -7.50 -0.40 -0.62
CA ILE A 132 -6.97 0.17 -1.85
C ILE A 132 -7.26 -0.79 -3.00
N VAL A 133 -8.05 -0.35 -3.97
CA VAL A 133 -8.41 -1.14 -5.14
C VAL A 133 -8.01 -0.46 -6.44
N GLY A 134 -7.90 -1.25 -7.50
CA GLY A 134 -7.49 -0.78 -8.82
C GLY A 134 -7.28 -1.94 -9.77
N MET A 135 -7.12 -1.66 -11.06
CA MET A 135 -6.83 -2.70 -12.06
C MET A 135 -5.47 -3.35 -11.82
N SER A 136 -5.24 -4.51 -12.44
CA SER A 136 -3.93 -5.15 -12.38
C SER A 136 -2.89 -4.22 -13.02
N GLY A 137 -1.73 -4.07 -12.39
CA GLY A 137 -0.69 -3.16 -12.89
C GLY A 137 -1.02 -1.67 -12.79
N SER A 138 -2.02 -1.25 -12.01
CA SER A 138 -2.31 0.17 -11.76
C SER A 138 -1.32 0.86 -10.79
N GLY A 139 -0.33 0.13 -10.28
CA GLY A 139 0.70 0.67 -9.37
C GLY A 139 0.39 0.57 -7.88
N LYS A 140 -0.69 -0.11 -7.45
CA LYS A 140 -1.07 -0.27 -6.02
C LYS A 140 0.08 -0.75 -5.13
N THR A 141 0.64 -1.90 -5.48
CA THR A 141 1.76 -2.56 -4.78
C THR A 141 2.94 -1.61 -4.65
N THR A 142 3.32 -0.95 -5.75
CA THR A 142 4.42 0.00 -5.79
C THR A 142 4.17 1.21 -4.89
N MET A 143 2.96 1.79 -4.97
CA MET A 143 2.56 2.95 -4.17
C MET A 143 2.67 2.64 -2.67
N ILE A 144 2.20 1.46 -2.24
CA ILE A 144 2.27 1.07 -0.82
C ILE A 144 3.69 0.78 -0.40
N GLU A 145 4.49 0.09 -1.23
CA GLU A 145 5.90 -0.12 -0.94
C GLU A 145 6.63 1.21 -0.77
N GLN A 146 6.37 2.20 -1.62
CA GLN A 146 6.93 3.55 -1.49
C GLN A 146 6.55 4.21 -0.15
N VAL A 147 5.27 4.12 0.24
CA VAL A 147 4.82 4.67 1.53
C VAL A 147 5.43 3.90 2.71
N MET A 148 5.48 2.57 2.64
CA MET A 148 6.02 1.72 3.71
C MET A 148 7.53 1.91 3.90
N ASP A 149 8.28 2.09 2.80
CA ASP A 149 9.74 2.23 2.82
C ASP A 149 10.21 3.53 3.52
N HIS A 150 9.37 4.56 3.55
CA HIS A 150 9.60 5.77 4.35
C HIS A 150 9.71 5.43 5.84
N PHE A 151 8.82 4.57 6.34
CA PHE A 151 8.84 4.14 7.73
C PHE A 151 9.90 3.03 7.95
N PRO A 152 10.71 3.10 9.02
CA PRO A 152 11.58 1.97 9.37
C PRO A 152 10.71 0.75 9.65
N GLN A 153 11.12 -0.44 9.20
CA GLN A 153 10.33 -1.64 9.47
C GLN A 153 10.33 -1.97 10.97
N ILE A 154 11.45 -1.72 11.65
CA ILE A 154 11.64 -2.04 13.07
C ILE A 154 12.34 -0.89 13.77
N ILE A 155 11.83 -0.55 14.96
CA ILE A 155 12.40 0.42 15.86
C ILE A 155 12.85 -0.31 17.14
N GLU A 156 14.11 -0.10 17.55
CA GLU A 156 14.70 -0.70 18.73
C GLU A 156 14.74 0.29 19.91
N HIS A 157 14.18 -0.13 21.04
CA HIS A 157 14.00 0.69 22.23
C HIS A 157 14.94 0.23 23.34
N SER A 158 15.78 1.14 23.82
CA SER A 158 16.75 0.87 24.90
C SER A 158 16.51 1.72 26.15
N SER A 159 16.11 2.99 25.98
CA SER A 159 15.82 3.90 27.08
C SER A 159 14.81 4.95 26.64
N TYR A 160 13.72 5.09 27.39
CA TYR A 160 12.69 6.11 27.22
C TYR A 160 12.65 6.96 28.49
N LYS A 161 12.89 8.27 28.38
CA LYS A 161 12.98 9.19 29.53
C LYS A 161 13.93 8.70 30.65
N GLY A 162 15.02 8.04 30.27
CA GLY A 162 16.06 7.54 31.19
C GLY A 162 15.80 6.14 31.76
N VAL A 163 14.69 5.48 31.42
CA VAL A 163 14.35 4.13 31.89
C VAL A 163 14.02 3.17 30.75
N PHE A 164 14.25 1.87 30.93
CA PHE A 164 13.84 0.88 29.94
C PHE A 164 12.31 0.77 29.88
N PRO A 165 11.66 0.89 28.71
CA PRO A 165 10.20 0.99 28.62
C PRO A 165 9.46 -0.36 28.72
N GLY A 166 10.17 -1.46 29.02
CA GLY A 166 9.57 -2.80 29.20
C GLY A 166 9.47 -3.63 27.91
N PHE A 167 9.91 -3.09 26.77
CA PHE A 167 9.99 -3.77 25.48
C PHE A 167 11.19 -3.26 24.69
N SER A 168 11.76 -4.10 23.82
CA SER A 168 12.98 -3.77 23.08
C SER A 168 12.78 -3.57 21.59
N LYS A 169 11.71 -4.11 21.01
CA LYS A 169 11.44 -4.07 19.57
C LYS A 169 10.00 -3.67 19.31
N GLN A 170 9.83 -2.77 18.37
CA GLN A 170 8.56 -2.35 17.80
C GLN A 170 8.59 -2.63 16.30
N ILE A 171 7.61 -3.38 15.78
CA ILE A 171 7.46 -3.60 14.34
C ILE A 171 6.49 -2.58 13.78
N VAL A 172 6.96 -1.69 12.91
CA VAL A 172 6.10 -0.63 12.34
C VAL A 172 5.11 -1.21 11.34
N TRP A 173 5.58 -2.09 10.46
CA TRP A 173 4.74 -2.71 9.44
C TRP A 173 5.23 -4.10 9.04
N VAL A 174 4.29 -4.93 8.61
CA VAL A 174 4.54 -6.20 7.93
C VAL A 174 3.68 -6.23 6.67
N LYS A 175 4.28 -6.64 5.56
CA LYS A 175 3.57 -6.86 4.30
C LYS A 175 3.61 -8.33 3.93
N ILE A 176 2.45 -8.87 3.57
CA ILE A 176 2.29 -10.21 2.99
C ILE A 176 1.64 -10.09 1.62
N ASN A 177 2.01 -10.99 0.71
CA ASN A 177 1.34 -11.15 -0.57
C ASN A 177 0.55 -12.47 -0.52
N CYS A 178 -0.76 -12.43 -0.80
CA CYS A 178 -1.56 -13.65 -0.84
C CYS A 178 -1.00 -14.64 -1.89
N PRO A 179 -0.62 -15.86 -1.50
CA PRO A 179 -0.21 -16.88 -2.46
C PRO A 179 -1.34 -17.23 -3.42
N TYR A 180 -1.00 -17.78 -4.59
CA TYR A 180 -2.02 -18.23 -5.54
C TYR A 180 -2.88 -19.35 -4.94
N ASN A 181 -4.21 -19.22 -5.01
CA ASN A 181 -5.16 -20.18 -4.47
C ASN A 181 -5.02 -20.41 -2.95
N SER A 182 -4.57 -19.40 -2.19
CA SER A 182 -4.35 -19.52 -0.75
C SER A 182 -5.64 -19.69 0.03
N SER A 183 -5.58 -20.55 1.04
CA SER A 183 -6.55 -20.65 2.13
C SER A 183 -6.27 -19.61 3.22
N VAL A 184 -7.23 -19.43 4.14
CA VAL A 184 -7.05 -18.57 5.34
C VAL A 184 -5.87 -19.05 6.18
N ARG A 185 -5.65 -20.37 6.25
CA ARG A 185 -4.54 -20.95 7.01
C ARG A 185 -3.19 -20.55 6.41
N ASP A 186 -3.06 -20.58 5.08
CA ASP A 186 -1.81 -20.23 4.41
C ASP A 186 -1.44 -18.76 4.69
N ILE A 187 -2.44 -17.87 4.73
CA ILE A 187 -2.24 -16.47 5.15
C ILE A 187 -1.76 -16.38 6.60
N CYS A 188 -2.39 -17.12 7.52
CA CYS A 188 -1.99 -17.15 8.92
C CYS A 188 -0.53 -17.60 9.09
N GLU A 189 -0.13 -18.66 8.37
CA GLU A 189 1.24 -19.17 8.39
C GLU A 189 2.23 -18.16 7.78
N GLU A 190 1.87 -17.47 6.70
CA GLU A 190 2.68 -16.40 6.10
C GLU A 190 2.84 -15.21 7.08
N ILE A 191 1.77 -14.80 7.78
CA ILE A 191 1.83 -13.73 8.79
C ILE A 191 2.81 -14.14 9.91
N LEU A 192 2.69 -15.35 10.44
CA LEU A 192 3.57 -15.84 11.49
C LEU A 192 5.03 -15.84 11.05
N GLN A 193 5.32 -16.35 9.85
CA GLN A 193 6.67 -16.37 9.30
C GLN A 193 7.22 -14.95 9.10
N LYS A 194 6.43 -14.02 8.60
CA LYS A 194 6.87 -12.63 8.37
C LYS A 194 7.11 -11.86 9.67
N LEU A 195 6.34 -12.16 10.72
CA LEU A 195 6.60 -11.63 12.06
C LEU A 195 7.91 -12.18 12.61
N ASP A 196 8.14 -13.50 12.54
CA ASP A 196 9.37 -14.11 13.03
C ASP A 196 10.62 -13.60 12.27
N ASP A 197 10.51 -13.50 10.94
CA ASP A 197 11.56 -12.96 10.06
C ASP A 197 11.87 -11.49 10.42
N ALA A 198 10.84 -10.65 10.65
CA ALA A 198 11.03 -9.26 11.07
C ALA A 198 11.76 -9.17 12.41
N ILE A 199 11.24 -9.85 13.45
CA ILE A 199 11.85 -9.88 14.79
C ILE A 199 13.28 -10.41 14.72
N GLY A 200 13.58 -11.30 13.77
CA GLY A 200 14.88 -11.95 13.59
C GLY A 200 15.06 -13.12 14.55
N ILE A 201 14.01 -13.91 14.74
CA ILE A 201 14.03 -15.14 15.53
C ILE A 201 13.95 -16.36 14.64
N GLU A 202 14.23 -17.54 15.21
CA GLU A 202 13.97 -18.80 14.52
C GLU A 202 12.47 -18.94 14.22
N ARG A 203 12.18 -19.49 13.04
CA ARG A 203 10.81 -19.66 12.56
C ARG A 203 10.03 -20.57 13.50
N THR A 204 8.93 -20.04 14.00
CA THR A 204 8.02 -20.75 14.87
C THR A 204 7.30 -21.82 14.06
N THR A 205 7.25 -23.05 14.59
CA THR A 205 6.42 -24.10 13.98
C THR A 205 4.93 -23.71 14.13
N PRO A 206 4.17 -23.63 13.03
CA PRO A 206 2.75 -23.29 13.11
C PRO A 206 1.96 -24.36 13.84
N GLU A 207 1.06 -23.92 14.72
CA GLU A 207 0.14 -24.82 15.41
C GLU A 207 -0.79 -25.58 14.44
N ILE A 208 -1.08 -26.84 14.77
CA ILE A 208 -1.91 -27.70 13.91
C ILE A 208 -3.37 -27.24 13.94
N ARG A 209 -3.87 -26.78 15.10
CA ARG A 209 -5.26 -26.33 15.26
C ARG A 209 -5.39 -24.85 14.95
N ASN A 210 -6.34 -24.48 14.10
CA ASN A 210 -6.53 -23.08 13.66
C ASN A 210 -6.68 -22.08 14.82
N GLY A 211 -7.40 -22.44 15.89
CA GLY A 211 -7.55 -21.56 17.06
C GLY A 211 -6.25 -21.39 17.87
N ALA A 212 -5.41 -22.42 17.93
CA ALA A 212 -4.09 -22.32 18.56
C ALA A 212 -3.13 -21.49 17.70
N LEU A 213 -3.20 -21.63 16.36
CA LEU A 213 -2.45 -20.80 15.42
C LEU A 213 -2.85 -19.33 15.50
N ALA A 214 -4.14 -19.01 15.57
CA ALA A 214 -4.63 -17.65 15.76
C ALA A 214 -4.09 -17.02 17.06
N ARG A 215 -4.11 -17.78 18.17
CA ARG A 215 -3.54 -17.35 19.45
C ARG A 215 -2.03 -17.14 19.38
N GLN A 216 -1.31 -18.02 18.70
CA GLN A 216 0.14 -17.90 18.46
C GLN A 216 0.47 -16.62 17.68
N ILE A 217 -0.25 -16.35 16.59
CA ILE A 217 -0.11 -15.12 15.80
C ILE A 217 -0.43 -13.89 16.64
N ALA A 218 -1.51 -13.93 17.42
CA ALA A 218 -1.88 -12.82 18.28
C ALA A 218 -0.81 -12.52 19.31
N GLN A 219 -0.24 -13.53 19.97
CA GLN A 219 0.87 -13.32 20.91
C GLN A 219 2.08 -12.67 20.23
N ARG A 220 2.43 -13.09 19.00
CA ARG A 220 3.52 -12.47 18.21
C ARG A 220 3.21 -11.03 17.85
N ILE A 221 2.01 -10.74 17.36
CA ILE A 221 1.54 -9.39 17.04
C ILE A 221 1.59 -8.47 18.26
N LYS A 222 1.04 -8.94 19.38
CA LYS A 222 0.96 -8.19 20.64
C LYS A 222 2.33 -7.88 21.21
N SER A 223 3.18 -8.90 21.36
CA SER A 223 4.51 -8.76 21.96
C SER A 223 5.52 -7.98 21.12
N SER A 224 5.32 -7.95 19.80
CA SER A 224 6.16 -7.16 18.88
C SER A 224 5.64 -5.75 18.62
N PHE A 225 4.48 -5.40 19.21
CA PHE A 225 3.77 -4.15 18.94
C PHE A 225 3.68 -3.88 17.43
N LEU A 226 3.12 -4.82 16.66
CA LEU A 226 2.94 -4.61 15.22
C LEU A 226 2.01 -3.41 14.97
N GLY A 227 2.45 -2.40 14.23
CA GLY A 227 1.66 -1.23 13.85
C GLY A 227 0.64 -1.52 12.75
N ILE A 228 1.12 -1.85 11.55
CA ILE A 228 0.28 -2.10 10.37
C ILE A 228 0.55 -3.49 9.77
N LEU A 229 -0.53 -4.17 9.37
CA LEU A 229 -0.47 -5.35 8.51
C LEU A 229 -1.00 -5.03 7.11
N VAL A 230 -0.12 -5.08 6.11
CA VAL A 230 -0.49 -4.95 4.70
C VAL A 230 -0.72 -6.33 4.10
N ILE A 231 -1.89 -6.55 3.51
CA ILE A 231 -2.24 -7.76 2.78
C ILE A 231 -2.51 -7.41 1.31
N ASP A 232 -1.56 -7.77 0.45
CA ASP A 232 -1.61 -7.52 -0.98
C ASP A 232 -2.17 -8.73 -1.75
N GLU A 233 -2.65 -8.49 -2.97
CA GLU A 233 -3.22 -9.50 -3.87
C GLU A 233 -4.39 -10.31 -3.26
N MET A 234 -5.25 -9.67 -2.47
CA MET A 234 -6.39 -10.30 -1.77
C MET A 234 -7.33 -11.09 -2.69
N GLN A 235 -7.43 -10.72 -3.96
CA GLN A 235 -8.21 -11.45 -4.97
C GLN A 235 -7.76 -12.91 -5.19
N ARG A 236 -6.54 -13.29 -4.77
CA ARG A 236 -6.01 -14.65 -4.92
C ARG A 236 -6.55 -15.64 -3.89
N LEU A 237 -7.24 -15.13 -2.86
CA LEU A 237 -7.81 -15.95 -1.82
C LEU A 237 -9.02 -16.74 -2.34
N LYS A 238 -9.04 -18.05 -2.07
CA LYS A 238 -10.18 -18.90 -2.41
C LYS A 238 -11.19 -18.93 -1.29
N PHE A 239 -12.38 -18.46 -1.61
CA PHE A 239 -13.57 -18.70 -0.82
C PHE A 239 -14.09 -20.10 -1.12
N SER A 240 -13.92 -21.05 -0.20
CA SER A 240 -14.58 -22.35 -0.33
C SER A 240 -16.10 -22.14 -0.32
N ARG A 241 -16.85 -22.90 -1.14
CA ARG A 241 -18.33 -22.88 -1.19
C ARG A 241 -19.02 -23.16 0.16
N THR A 242 -18.26 -23.52 1.19
CA THR A 242 -18.70 -23.83 2.55
C THR A 242 -17.98 -22.93 3.58
N GLY A 243 -18.39 -21.66 3.68
CA GLY A 243 -18.10 -20.83 4.85
C GLY A 243 -16.63 -20.45 5.10
N GLY A 244 -15.75 -20.54 4.09
CA GLY A 244 -14.37 -20.08 4.20
C GLY A 244 -14.25 -18.56 4.33
N GLU A 245 -15.15 -17.81 3.68
CA GLU A 245 -15.17 -16.34 3.73
C GLU A 245 -15.43 -15.83 5.15
N SER A 246 -16.41 -16.40 5.86
CA SER A 246 -16.73 -15.97 7.22
C SER A 246 -15.55 -16.16 8.16
N LYS A 247 -14.81 -17.28 8.05
CA LYS A 247 -13.62 -17.51 8.87
C LYS A 247 -12.49 -16.53 8.63
N LEU A 248 -12.27 -16.12 7.37
CA LEU A 248 -11.30 -15.07 7.05
C LEU A 248 -11.74 -13.75 7.68
N ILE A 249 -12.99 -13.37 7.46
CA ILE A 249 -13.57 -12.12 7.96
C ILE A 249 -13.48 -12.06 9.48
N ASP A 250 -13.83 -13.15 10.16
CA ASP A 250 -13.75 -13.25 11.62
C ASP A 250 -12.30 -13.08 12.10
N PHE A 251 -11.34 -13.70 11.41
CA PHE A 251 -9.91 -13.55 11.72
C PHE A 251 -9.40 -12.12 11.48
N LEU A 252 -9.78 -11.48 10.37
CA LEU A 252 -9.43 -10.09 10.07
C LEU A 252 -10.03 -9.14 11.11
N HIS A 253 -11.29 -9.37 11.50
CA HIS A 253 -11.91 -8.63 12.60
C HIS A 253 -11.18 -8.83 13.91
N GLU A 254 -10.69 -10.05 14.18
CA GLU A 254 -9.93 -10.32 15.39
C GLU A 254 -8.61 -9.53 15.43
N ILE A 255 -7.90 -9.41 14.31
CA ILE A 255 -6.68 -8.60 14.21
C ILE A 255 -6.95 -7.13 14.57
N VAL A 256 -8.02 -6.55 14.02
CA VAL A 256 -8.36 -5.14 14.26
C VAL A 256 -8.93 -4.95 15.68
N ASP A 257 -9.98 -5.69 16.05
CA ASP A 257 -10.73 -5.46 17.30
C ASP A 257 -9.96 -5.98 18.53
N SER A 258 -9.37 -7.18 18.46
CA SER A 258 -8.75 -7.85 19.61
C SER A 258 -7.24 -7.66 19.66
N MET A 259 -6.57 -7.62 18.51
CA MET A 259 -5.12 -7.42 18.45
C MET A 259 -4.73 -5.95 18.26
N GLY A 260 -5.65 -5.04 17.96
CA GLY A 260 -5.35 -3.61 17.91
C GLY A 260 -4.44 -3.18 16.76
N VAL A 261 -4.37 -3.97 15.69
CA VAL A 261 -3.48 -3.72 14.54
C VAL A 261 -4.27 -3.16 13.38
N SER A 262 -3.80 -2.03 12.83
CA SER A 262 -4.40 -1.47 11.62
C SER A 262 -4.03 -2.29 10.39
N MET A 263 -4.94 -2.34 9.41
CA MET A 263 -4.78 -3.18 8.23
C MET A 263 -4.87 -2.39 6.94
N VAL A 264 -4.10 -2.79 5.93
CA VAL A 264 -4.20 -2.26 4.56
C VAL A 264 -4.47 -3.42 3.60
N PHE A 265 -5.62 -3.40 2.95
CA PHE A 265 -5.96 -4.36 1.91
C PHE A 265 -5.63 -3.80 0.53
N CYS A 266 -5.05 -4.67 -0.29
CA CYS A 266 -4.88 -4.42 -1.71
C CYS A 266 -5.46 -5.51 -2.56
N GLY A 267 -6.23 -5.09 -3.55
CA GLY A 267 -6.72 -6.01 -4.55
C GLY A 267 -7.34 -5.35 -5.77
N ASN A 268 -7.95 -6.19 -6.59
CA ASN A 268 -8.64 -5.77 -7.80
C ASN A 268 -10.14 -5.56 -7.53
N HIS A 269 -10.79 -4.78 -8.39
CA HIS A 269 -12.21 -4.38 -8.26
C HIS A 269 -13.22 -5.52 -7.95
N PRO A 270 -13.09 -6.75 -8.47
CA PRO A 270 -14.00 -7.84 -8.12
C PRO A 270 -14.00 -8.21 -6.62
N PHE A 271 -12.97 -7.80 -5.88
CA PHE A 271 -12.89 -7.96 -4.44
C PHE A 271 -13.90 -7.07 -3.69
N ASP A 272 -14.20 -5.87 -4.20
CA ASP A 272 -15.21 -4.96 -3.62
C ASP A 272 -16.58 -5.62 -3.60
N GLU A 273 -16.97 -6.30 -4.68
CA GLU A 273 -18.27 -6.98 -4.75
C GLU A 273 -18.41 -8.12 -3.73
N THR A 274 -17.28 -8.70 -3.30
CA THR A 274 -17.27 -9.78 -2.31
C THR A 274 -17.32 -9.22 -0.88
N LEU A 275 -16.64 -8.10 -0.61
CA LEU A 275 -16.68 -7.38 0.66
C LEU A 275 -18.02 -6.65 0.90
N THR A 276 -18.57 -6.01 -0.14
CA THR A 276 -19.75 -5.15 -0.07
C THR A 276 -21.03 -5.93 0.26
N LYS A 277 -21.06 -7.24 -0.04
CA LYS A 277 -22.21 -8.12 0.23
C LYS A 277 -22.54 -8.30 1.72
N LYS A 278 -21.70 -7.84 2.64
CA LYS A 278 -22.02 -7.79 4.08
C LYS A 278 -21.65 -6.41 4.66
N MET A 279 -22.64 -5.53 4.84
CA MET A 279 -22.47 -4.15 5.33
C MET A 279 -21.61 -3.98 6.60
N ARG A 280 -21.62 -4.97 7.51
CA ARG A 280 -20.79 -4.97 8.74
C ARG A 280 -19.28 -5.03 8.44
N ILE A 281 -18.93 -5.62 7.30
CA ILE A 281 -17.56 -5.82 6.82
C ILE A 281 -17.09 -4.58 6.07
N ALA A 282 -17.91 -4.02 5.18
CA ALA A 282 -17.58 -2.81 4.43
C ALA A 282 -17.27 -1.62 5.35
N ARG A 283 -18.14 -1.31 6.33
CA ARG A 283 -17.91 -0.19 7.27
C ARG A 283 -16.64 -0.31 8.11
N ARG A 284 -16.20 -1.54 8.39
CA ARG A 284 -14.96 -1.79 9.15
C ARG A 284 -13.74 -1.87 8.24
N ALA A 285 -13.89 -2.38 7.02
CA ALA A 285 -12.84 -2.44 6.01
C ALA A 285 -12.45 -1.06 5.44
N GLU A 286 -13.28 -0.04 5.70
CA GLU A 286 -13.09 1.34 5.26
C GLU A 286 -12.99 2.33 6.43
N SER A 287 -12.84 1.86 7.67
CA SER A 287 -12.78 2.77 8.84
C SER A 287 -11.60 3.75 8.75
N GLY A 288 -10.48 3.31 8.16
CA GLY A 288 -9.33 4.15 7.83
C GLY A 288 -9.36 4.74 6.42
N GLY A 289 -10.43 4.43 5.66
CA GLY A 289 -10.75 4.98 4.36
C GLY A 289 -10.61 3.98 3.19
N TYR A 290 -11.14 4.40 2.05
CA TYR A 290 -11.16 3.65 0.80
C TYR A 290 -10.52 4.48 -0.32
N MET A 291 -9.74 3.82 -1.17
CA MET A 291 -9.12 4.44 -2.34
C MET A 291 -9.26 3.55 -3.56
N LYS A 292 -9.73 4.14 -4.66
CA LYS A 292 -9.74 3.50 -5.97
C LYS A 292 -8.69 4.14 -6.88
N ILE A 293 -7.64 3.40 -7.19
CA ILE A 293 -6.62 3.80 -8.17
C ILE A 293 -7.21 3.63 -9.58
N LYS A 294 -7.45 4.76 -10.24
CA LYS A 294 -7.86 4.84 -11.65
C LYS A 294 -6.66 5.18 -12.53
N ASN A 295 -6.76 4.86 -13.82
CA ASN A 295 -5.82 5.37 -14.82
C ASN A 295 -5.95 6.90 -14.91
N VAL A 296 -4.84 7.59 -15.18
CA VAL A 296 -4.84 9.06 -15.22
C VAL A 296 -5.46 9.58 -16.50
N ARG A 297 -6.06 10.78 -16.43
CA ARG A 297 -6.62 11.48 -17.59
C ARG A 297 -5.50 12.20 -18.35
N TYR A 298 -5.65 12.32 -19.67
CA TYR A 298 -4.64 12.97 -20.51
C TYR A 298 -4.36 14.42 -20.07
N ASP A 299 -5.41 15.18 -19.78
CA ASP A 299 -5.38 16.58 -19.34
C ASP A 299 -5.11 16.75 -17.84
N SER A 300 -4.86 15.66 -17.10
CA SER A 300 -4.54 15.75 -15.67
C SER A 300 -3.10 16.21 -15.44
N GLN A 301 -2.89 16.96 -14.35
CA GLN A 301 -1.55 17.34 -13.91
C GLN A 301 -0.65 16.12 -13.66
N ASP A 302 -1.22 15.01 -13.17
CA ASP A 302 -0.49 13.75 -12.95
C ASP A 302 0.11 13.21 -14.26
N TRP A 303 -0.66 13.17 -15.37
CA TRP A 303 -0.14 12.72 -16.66
C TRP A 303 0.89 13.69 -17.24
N GLN A 304 0.58 14.99 -17.23
CA GLN A 304 1.44 16.02 -17.82
C GLN A 304 2.80 16.11 -17.09
N SER A 305 2.79 16.01 -15.76
CA SER A 305 4.02 15.97 -14.96
C SER A 305 4.80 14.68 -15.23
N PHE A 306 4.11 13.53 -15.23
CA PHE A 306 4.74 12.24 -15.50
C PHE A 306 5.46 12.21 -16.85
N ILE A 307 4.79 12.63 -17.94
CA ILE A 307 5.39 12.58 -19.27
C ILE A 307 6.54 13.58 -19.40
N HIS A 308 6.42 14.76 -18.77
CA HIS A 308 7.47 15.77 -18.74
C HIS A 308 8.78 15.24 -18.13
N TYR A 309 8.72 14.46 -17.06
CA TYR A 309 9.91 13.87 -16.44
C TYR A 309 10.34 12.53 -17.04
N LEU A 310 9.41 11.77 -17.63
CA LEU A 310 9.75 10.50 -18.28
C LEU A 310 10.52 10.72 -19.59
N TRP A 311 10.04 11.64 -20.43
CA TRP A 311 10.53 11.78 -21.80
C TRP A 311 12.00 12.16 -21.94
N PRO A 312 12.59 12.98 -21.05
CA PRO A 312 14.03 13.25 -21.05
C PRO A 312 14.91 12.01 -20.80
N LEU A 313 14.35 10.92 -20.25
CA LEU A 313 15.04 9.64 -20.04
C LEU A 313 15.20 8.88 -21.36
N GLN A 314 15.91 9.49 -22.31
CA GLN A 314 16.11 9.03 -23.69
C GLN A 314 17.59 8.82 -23.99
N TRP A 315 17.99 7.57 -24.24
CA TRP A 315 19.37 7.17 -24.55
C TRP A 315 19.55 6.68 -25.98
N THR A 316 18.71 7.12 -26.91
CA THR A 316 18.83 6.92 -28.36
C THR A 316 19.81 7.91 -28.97
N ASN A 317 20.65 7.51 -29.93
CA ASN A 317 21.68 8.36 -30.53
C ASN A 317 21.14 9.65 -31.19
N VAL A 318 19.85 9.65 -31.56
CA VAL A 318 19.08 10.82 -32.01
C VAL A 318 18.08 11.18 -30.91
N GLU A 319 18.11 12.42 -30.46
CA GLU A 319 17.09 12.94 -29.56
C GLU A 319 15.78 13.15 -30.32
N THR A 320 14.71 12.54 -29.82
CA THR A 320 13.35 12.82 -30.27
C THR A 320 12.69 13.75 -29.24
N PRO A 321 12.41 15.03 -29.55
CA PRO A 321 11.65 15.91 -28.66
C PRO A 321 10.22 15.41 -28.47
N LEU A 322 9.66 15.65 -27.27
CA LEU A 322 8.24 15.37 -27.04
C LEU A 322 7.41 16.38 -27.84
N ASN A 323 6.43 15.88 -28.59
CA ASN A 323 5.40 16.67 -29.25
C ASN A 323 4.01 16.13 -28.89
N ASP A 324 2.97 16.87 -29.25
CA ASP A 324 1.59 16.51 -28.92
C ASP A 324 1.19 15.15 -29.51
N GLU A 325 1.63 14.85 -30.74
CA GLU A 325 1.35 13.58 -31.41
C GLU A 325 1.93 12.38 -30.63
N LEU A 326 3.18 12.47 -30.19
CA LEU A 326 3.85 11.39 -29.46
C LEU A 326 3.30 11.26 -28.02
N ASN A 327 2.97 12.38 -27.38
CA ASN A 327 2.33 12.40 -26.06
C ASN A 327 0.97 11.70 -26.13
N GLU A 328 0.10 12.14 -27.04
CA GLU A 328 -1.22 11.56 -27.26
C GLU A 328 -1.12 10.09 -27.66
N LYS A 329 -0.18 9.74 -28.55
CA LYS A 329 0.01 8.35 -28.98
C LYS A 329 0.39 7.45 -27.80
N LEU A 330 1.33 7.88 -26.95
CA LEU A 330 1.71 7.11 -25.76
C LEU A 330 0.56 7.02 -24.76
N PHE A 331 -0.22 8.10 -24.59
CA PHE A 331 -1.41 8.08 -23.75
C PHE A 331 -2.45 7.05 -24.23
N ILE A 332 -2.78 7.06 -25.52
CA ILE A 332 -3.75 6.13 -26.11
C ILE A 332 -3.29 4.69 -25.97
N LEU A 333 -2.01 4.40 -26.30
CA LEU A 333 -1.46 3.04 -26.22
C LEU A 333 -1.34 2.53 -24.78
N SER A 334 -1.12 3.43 -23.81
CA SER A 334 -1.07 3.07 -22.40
C SER A 334 -2.43 3.10 -21.71
N LYS A 335 -3.45 3.69 -22.35
CA LYS A 335 -4.77 3.98 -21.78
C LYS A 335 -4.69 4.73 -20.44
N GLY A 336 -3.72 5.63 -20.31
CA GLY A 336 -3.45 6.38 -19.07
C GLY A 336 -2.86 5.53 -17.93
N ASN A 337 -2.41 4.30 -18.19
CA ASN A 337 -1.67 3.50 -17.21
C ASN A 337 -0.18 3.88 -17.26
N ILE A 338 0.30 4.49 -16.17
CA ILE A 338 1.69 4.95 -16.00
C ILE A 338 2.72 3.83 -16.19
N GLY A 339 2.49 2.67 -15.60
CA GLY A 339 3.40 1.52 -15.72
C GLY A 339 3.48 1.01 -17.15
N LEU A 340 2.34 0.93 -17.85
CA LEU A 340 2.30 0.54 -19.26
C LEU A 340 2.97 1.59 -20.16
N ALA A 341 2.78 2.88 -19.89
CA ALA A 341 3.47 3.96 -20.60
C ALA A 341 4.99 3.85 -20.45
N GLN A 342 5.50 3.64 -19.23
CA GLN A 342 6.93 3.39 -18.98
C GLN A 342 7.44 2.14 -19.74
N MET A 343 6.64 1.06 -19.78
CA MET A 343 6.99 -0.16 -20.50
C MET A 343 7.07 0.05 -22.02
N ILE A 344 6.09 0.75 -22.60
CA ILE A 344 6.05 1.07 -24.04
C ILE A 344 7.25 1.95 -24.40
N TYR A 345 7.51 3.00 -23.62
CA TYR A 345 8.60 3.92 -23.88
C TYR A 345 9.99 3.26 -23.77
N ARG A 346 10.20 2.41 -22.75
CA ARG A 346 11.41 1.56 -22.65
C ARG A 346 11.53 0.64 -23.86
N GLY A 347 10.45 -0.05 -24.22
CA GLY A 347 10.43 -0.96 -25.37
C GLY A 347 10.76 -0.26 -26.68
N ALA A 348 10.28 0.97 -26.86
CA ALA A 348 10.54 1.79 -28.04
C ALA A 348 12.02 2.12 -28.18
N GLN A 349 12.67 2.57 -27.11
CA GLN A 349 14.11 2.81 -27.11
C GLN A 349 14.90 1.54 -27.42
N LEU A 350 14.62 0.43 -26.72
CA LEU A 350 15.33 -0.84 -26.93
C LEU A 350 15.18 -1.40 -28.35
N LYS A 351 14.08 -1.09 -29.07
CA LYS A 351 13.89 -1.51 -30.46
C LYS A 351 14.72 -0.70 -31.46
N VAL A 352 14.95 0.58 -31.18
CA VAL A 352 15.66 1.46 -32.10
C VAL A 352 17.15 1.53 -31.78
N ILE A 353 17.56 1.33 -30.53
CA ILE A 353 18.98 1.32 -30.15
C ILE A 353 19.75 0.27 -30.98
N GLY A 354 20.88 0.69 -31.57
CA GLY A 354 21.68 -0.12 -32.48
C GLY A 354 21.25 -0.04 -33.94
N SER A 355 20.09 0.58 -34.23
CA SER A 355 19.76 0.97 -35.60
C SER A 355 20.54 2.23 -35.99
N GLY A 356 20.91 2.38 -37.26
CA GLY A 356 21.65 3.57 -37.71
C GLY A 356 20.89 4.89 -37.52
N ASN A 357 19.57 4.84 -37.29
CA ASN A 357 18.71 6.00 -37.08
C ASN A 357 17.72 5.73 -35.94
N GLU A 358 18.09 6.12 -34.72
CA GLU A 358 17.36 5.72 -33.50
C GLU A 358 16.23 6.67 -33.12
N ILE A 359 15.40 7.08 -34.09
CA ILE A 359 14.28 8.00 -33.85
C ILE A 359 13.07 7.25 -33.29
N ILE A 360 12.47 7.81 -32.24
CA ILE A 360 11.20 7.30 -31.70
C ILE A 360 10.05 7.92 -32.50
N THR A 361 9.23 7.08 -33.11
CA THR A 361 8.03 7.51 -33.85
C THR A 361 6.77 6.88 -33.27
N GLY A 362 5.59 7.39 -33.64
CA GLY A 362 4.32 6.76 -33.27
C GLY A 362 4.20 5.29 -33.70
N ALA A 363 4.85 4.92 -34.81
CA ALA A 363 4.93 3.53 -35.28
C ALA A 363 5.82 2.67 -34.35
N VAL A 364 6.97 3.19 -33.91
CA VAL A 364 7.85 2.51 -32.94
C VAL A 364 7.13 2.33 -31.60
N LEU A 365 6.43 3.36 -31.10
CA LEU A 365 5.62 3.25 -29.88
C LEU A 365 4.54 2.16 -30.03
N SER A 366 3.84 2.14 -31.16
CA SER A 366 2.79 1.13 -31.43
C SER A 366 3.37 -0.29 -31.48
N ALA A 367 4.54 -0.46 -32.09
CA ALA A 367 5.24 -1.74 -32.16
C ALA A 367 5.83 -2.18 -30.80
N SER A 368 5.88 -1.28 -29.81
CA SER A 368 6.45 -1.50 -28.48
C SER A 368 5.43 -1.81 -27.41
N VAL A 369 4.14 -1.85 -27.76
CA VAL A 369 3.12 -2.38 -26.87
C VAL A 369 3.44 -3.84 -26.54
N PRO A 370 3.51 -4.22 -25.25
CA PRO A 370 3.81 -5.60 -24.86
C PRO A 370 2.77 -6.57 -25.46
N VAL A 371 3.25 -7.57 -26.22
CA VAL A 371 2.40 -8.50 -26.98
C VAL A 371 1.37 -9.17 -26.08
N LEU A 372 1.74 -9.65 -24.90
CA LEU A 372 0.78 -10.33 -24.02
C LEU A 372 -0.30 -9.36 -23.50
N VAL A 373 0.07 -8.12 -23.18
CA VAL A 373 -0.86 -7.10 -22.68
C VAL A 373 -1.88 -6.74 -23.75
N SER A 374 -1.45 -6.56 -25.01
CA SER A 374 -2.38 -6.18 -26.09
C SER A 374 -3.46 -7.24 -26.39
N HIS A 375 -3.26 -8.48 -25.95
CA HIS A 375 -4.20 -9.57 -26.19
C HIS A 375 -5.20 -9.78 -25.04
N THR A 376 -4.98 -9.19 -23.86
CA THR A 376 -5.87 -9.37 -22.71
C THR A 376 -7.23 -8.68 -22.94
N GLU A 377 -8.29 -9.29 -22.42
CA GLU A 377 -9.62 -8.68 -22.39
C GLU A 377 -9.59 -7.38 -21.57
N GLU A 378 -8.92 -7.38 -20.41
CA GLU A 378 -8.73 -6.17 -19.58
C GLU A 378 -8.16 -5.00 -20.38
N TYR A 379 -7.12 -5.22 -21.20
CA TYR A 379 -6.56 -4.16 -22.03
C TYR A 379 -7.53 -3.73 -23.13
N LYS A 380 -8.25 -4.65 -23.78
CA LYS A 380 -9.19 -4.32 -24.86
C LYS A 380 -10.39 -3.51 -24.35
N ASP A 381 -10.95 -3.93 -23.22
CA ASP A 381 -12.19 -3.40 -22.67
C ASP A 381 -12.01 -2.13 -21.84
N THR A 382 -10.78 -1.84 -21.37
CA THR A 382 -10.49 -0.59 -20.65
C THR A 382 -10.76 0.62 -21.56
N PRO A 383 -11.70 1.52 -21.21
CA PRO A 383 -11.92 2.74 -21.97
C PRO A 383 -10.77 3.74 -21.74
N LEU A 384 -10.61 4.70 -22.65
CA LEU A 384 -9.69 5.81 -22.41
C LEU A 384 -10.22 6.67 -21.24
N PRO A 385 -9.38 7.01 -20.26
CA PRO A 385 -9.79 7.88 -19.16
C PRO A 385 -10.28 9.23 -19.69
N GLY A 386 -11.51 9.61 -19.31
CA GLY A 386 -12.18 10.82 -19.81
C GLY A 386 -13.10 10.60 -21.02
N ALA A 387 -13.22 9.38 -21.55
CA ALA A 387 -14.15 9.04 -22.64
C ALA A 387 -15.53 8.53 -22.15
N ALA A 388 -15.72 8.32 -20.85
CA ALA A 388 -17.00 7.91 -20.26
C ALA A 388 -17.90 9.12 -20.03
N THR A 389 -19.16 9.02 -20.47
CA THR A 389 -20.22 10.01 -20.25
C THR A 389 -20.54 10.18 -18.76
N GLU A 390 -21.02 11.37 -18.39
CA GLU A 390 -21.39 11.79 -17.02
C GLU A 390 -22.34 10.83 -16.25
N ASP A 391 -22.95 9.86 -16.95
CA ASP A 391 -23.91 8.89 -16.41
C ASP A 391 -23.32 7.81 -15.47
N GLU A 392 -22.04 7.46 -15.60
CA GLU A 392 -21.42 6.48 -14.69
C GLU A 392 -21.00 7.10 -13.36
N GLU A 393 -20.52 8.35 -13.33
CA GLU A 393 -20.18 9.04 -12.07
C GLU A 393 -21.42 9.40 -11.26
N ALA A 394 -22.52 9.76 -11.93
CA ALA A 394 -23.81 10.05 -11.29
C ALA A 394 -24.44 8.84 -10.57
N LYS A 395 -24.23 7.62 -11.09
CA LYS A 395 -24.76 6.37 -10.49
C LYS A 395 -24.09 5.98 -9.17
N TRP A 396 -22.88 6.45 -8.90
CA TRP A 396 -22.14 6.13 -7.66
C TRP A 396 -22.25 7.25 -6.60
N LEU A 397 -22.32 8.51 -7.02
CA LEU A 397 -22.62 9.64 -6.13
C LEU A 397 -24.02 9.52 -5.50
N SER A 398 -25.00 8.97 -6.21
CA SER A 398 -26.33 8.68 -5.65
C SER A 398 -26.30 7.58 -4.59
N ALA A 399 -25.52 6.51 -4.79
CA ALA A 399 -25.35 5.42 -3.82
C ALA A 399 -24.60 5.85 -2.55
N SER A 400 -23.73 6.86 -2.66
CA SER A 400 -22.98 7.44 -1.54
C SER A 400 -23.86 8.33 -0.66
N ASN A 401 -24.78 9.10 -1.26
CA ASN A 401 -25.66 10.05 -0.56
C ASN A 401 -26.87 9.38 0.11
N GLU A 402 -27.33 8.21 -0.35
CA GLU A 402 -28.41 7.46 0.32
C GLU A 402 -27.99 6.88 1.69
N GLY A 403 -26.69 6.60 1.87
CA GLY A 403 -26.12 6.18 3.16
C GLY A 403 -26.14 7.28 4.22
N ASP A 404 -26.00 8.54 3.80
CA ASP A 404 -25.91 9.72 4.66
C ASP A 404 -27.30 10.26 5.04
N ALA A 405 -28.28 10.16 4.13
CA ALA A 405 -29.68 10.51 4.41
C ALA A 405 -30.32 9.61 5.49
N SER A 406 -29.93 8.33 5.53
CA SER A 406 -30.41 7.37 6.53
C SER A 406 -29.85 7.63 7.95
N ALA A 407 -28.70 8.31 8.06
CA ALA A 407 -28.10 8.68 9.34
C ALA A 407 -28.78 9.90 9.98
N LYS A 408 -29.28 10.85 9.18
CA LYS A 408 -30.04 12.00 9.69
C LYS A 408 -31.42 11.65 10.23
N ILE A 409 -32.10 10.65 9.67
CA ILE A 409 -33.45 10.27 10.09
C ILE A 409 -33.47 9.56 11.47
N MET A 410 -32.35 8.96 11.90
CA MET A 410 -32.23 8.36 13.25
C MET A 410 -31.81 9.36 14.34
N ALA A 411 -31.21 10.51 13.98
CA ALA A 411 -30.80 11.53 14.95
C ALA A 411 -31.96 12.44 15.40
N GLU A 412 -33.05 12.51 14.63
CA GLU A 412 -34.25 13.32 14.98
C GLU A 412 -35.31 12.55 15.79
N LYS A 413 -35.04 11.30 16.18
CA LYS A 413 -35.98 10.45 16.95
C LYS A 413 -35.40 9.85 18.24
N SER A 414 -34.31 10.38 18.78
CA SER A 414 -33.79 10.00 20.10
C SER A 414 -33.84 11.13 21.11
#